data_AF-A0A6G3MLT4-F1
#
_entry.id   AF-A0A6G3MLT4-F1
#
_cell.length_a   1.000
_cell.length_b   1.000
_cell.length_c   1.000
_cell.angle_alpha   90.00
_cell.angle_beta   90.00
_cell.angle_gamma   90.00
#
_symmetry.space_group_name_H-M   'P 1'
#
loop_
_entity.id
_entity.type
_entity.pdbx_description
1 polymer ?
#
loop_
_entity_poly.entity_id
_entity_poly.type
_entity_poly.pdbx_seq_one_letter_code
_entity_poly.pdbx_strand_id
1 'polypeptide(L)'
;MIAKYIFLMFLLLVNKFYMFPNIKQNDHCKKASTCDECIVKSPECAWCLDQNIINSNRCFDIMSNPNNGCLKIELTQKKIEIYNEEEKTTLYHTSPKIINITFRPGETVNFNITTKFIENIPLDLYILMDFSKTMEDDLESLKTLAVHLGNNFLNSTNNRIGM
;
A
#
# COMPACT_ATOMS: atom_id res chain seq x y z
N MET A 1 36.67 -45.81 23.10
CA MET A 1 36.49 -44.87 21.97
C MET A 1 35.20 -45.11 21.18
N ILE A 2 34.88 -46.36 20.84
CA ILE A 2 33.68 -46.75 20.07
C ILE A 2 32.34 -46.36 20.73
N ALA A 3 32.20 -46.53 22.05
CA ALA A 3 30.97 -46.18 22.78
C ALA A 3 30.60 -44.68 22.72
N LYS A 4 31.60 -43.78 22.66
CA LYS A 4 31.37 -42.34 22.48
C LYS A 4 30.86 -42.02 21.08
N TYR A 5 31.35 -42.73 20.06
CA TYR A 5 30.90 -42.57 18.67
C TYR A 5 29.47 -43.07 18.48
N ILE A 6 29.11 -44.19 19.10
CA ILE A 6 27.74 -44.71 19.08
C ILE A 6 26.77 -43.73 19.76
N PHE A 7 27.16 -43.16 20.89
CA PHE A 7 26.34 -42.17 21.60
C PHE A 7 26.16 -40.87 20.80
N LEU A 8 27.22 -40.38 20.14
CA LEU A 8 27.16 -39.22 19.25
C LEU A 8 26.29 -39.48 18.00
N MET A 9 26.38 -40.68 17.41
CA MET A 9 25.54 -41.08 16.28
C MET A 9 24.06 -41.20 16.69
N PHE A 10 23.79 -41.72 17.89
CA PHE A 10 22.44 -41.77 18.44
C PHE A 10 21.88 -40.36 18.64
N LEU A 11 22.63 -39.44 19.26
CA LEU A 11 22.26 -38.04 19.45
C LEU A 11 21.95 -37.30 18.14
N LEU A 12 22.72 -37.55 17.08
CA LEU A 12 22.47 -36.98 15.75
C LEU A 12 21.19 -37.52 15.10
N LEU A 13 20.86 -38.79 15.34
CA LEU A 13 19.63 -39.42 14.83
C LEU A 13 18.38 -38.93 15.56
N VAL A 14 18.42 -38.76 16.90
CA VAL A 14 17.26 -38.25 17.64
C VAL A 14 16.97 -36.79 17.26
N ASN A 15 17.99 -35.96 17.05
CA ASN A 15 17.81 -34.57 16.60
C ASN A 15 17.15 -34.45 15.21
N LYS A 16 17.39 -35.42 14.30
CA LYS A 16 16.70 -35.44 12.99
C LYS A 16 15.23 -35.88 13.10
N PHE A 17 14.85 -36.62 14.14
CA PHE A 17 13.50 -37.12 14.31
C PHE A 17 12.55 -36.10 14.99
N TYR A 18 13.09 -35.17 15.80
CA TYR A 18 12.31 -34.16 16.50
C TYR A 18 11.96 -32.89 15.70
N MET A 19 12.42 -32.76 14.45
CA MET A 19 12.21 -31.56 13.62
C MET A 19 11.43 -31.81 12.33
N PHE A 20 10.48 -32.75 12.36
CA PHE A 20 9.36 -32.71 11.42
C PHE A 20 8.12 -32.28 12.19
N PRO A 21 7.75 -30.98 12.21
CA PRO A 21 6.39 -30.65 12.54
C PRO A 21 5.51 -31.39 11.54
N ASN A 22 4.64 -32.26 12.04
CA ASN A 22 3.50 -32.71 11.26
C ASN A 22 2.70 -31.46 10.95
N ILE A 23 2.94 -30.83 9.81
CA ILE A 23 2.02 -29.87 9.22
C ILE A 23 0.82 -30.71 8.84
N LYS A 24 -0.10 -30.89 9.80
CA LYS A 24 -1.49 -31.10 9.43
C LYS A 24 -1.82 -29.88 8.60
N GLN A 25 -1.90 -30.06 7.29
CA GLN A 25 -2.37 -29.05 6.36
C GLN A 25 -3.84 -28.84 6.75
N ASN A 26 -4.06 -28.00 7.76
CA ASN A 26 -5.36 -27.45 8.08
C ASN A 26 -5.69 -26.64 6.84
N ASP A 27 -6.42 -27.27 5.93
CA ASP A 27 -6.90 -26.61 4.73
C ASP A 27 -7.87 -25.53 5.19
N HIS A 28 -7.33 -24.32 5.28
CA HIS A 28 -8.00 -23.14 5.81
C HIS A 28 -9.23 -22.76 4.96
N CYS A 29 -9.33 -23.30 3.75
CA CYS A 29 -10.45 -23.11 2.83
C CYS A 29 -11.61 -24.11 3.05
N LYS A 30 -11.33 -25.33 3.53
CA LYS A 30 -12.29 -26.46 3.58
C LYS A 30 -13.49 -26.30 4.54
N LYS A 31 -13.70 -25.14 5.18
CA LYS A 31 -14.82 -24.89 6.10
C LYS A 31 -15.89 -23.93 5.57
N ALA A 32 -15.90 -23.62 4.27
CA ALA A 32 -16.90 -22.73 3.67
C ALA A 32 -18.07 -23.52 3.08
N SER A 33 -19.29 -23.07 3.38
CA SER A 33 -20.54 -23.64 2.86
C SER A 33 -21.07 -22.92 1.62
N THR A 34 -20.65 -21.67 1.42
CA THR A 34 -21.06 -20.80 0.31
C THR A 34 -19.85 -20.17 -0.39
N CYS A 35 -20.06 -19.67 -1.61
CA CYS A 35 -19.01 -19.00 -2.38
C CYS A 35 -18.46 -17.79 -1.62
N ASP A 36 -19.33 -16.90 -1.14
CA ASP A 36 -18.90 -15.68 -0.44
C ASP A 36 -18.09 -15.99 0.82
N GLU A 37 -18.51 -17.01 1.59
CA GLU A 37 -17.77 -17.47 2.76
C GLU A 37 -16.38 -18.03 2.38
N CYS A 38 -16.27 -18.70 1.23
CA CYS A 38 -14.99 -19.19 0.72
C CYS A 38 -14.08 -18.05 0.28
N ILE A 39 -14.64 -17.09 -0.47
CA ILE A 39 -13.87 -16.03 -1.11
C ILE A 39 -13.24 -15.10 -0.07
N VAL A 40 -13.90 -14.86 1.05
CA VAL A 40 -13.41 -13.98 2.12
C VAL A 40 -12.36 -14.64 3.04
N LYS A 41 -12.25 -15.98 3.07
CA LYS A 41 -11.33 -16.67 4.00
C LYS A 41 -9.85 -16.38 3.73
N SER A 42 -9.44 -16.42 2.47
CA SER A 42 -8.06 -16.19 2.05
C SER A 42 -8.00 -16.00 0.53
N PRO A 43 -7.07 -15.17 0.01
CA PRO A 43 -6.79 -15.08 -1.42
C PRO A 43 -6.51 -16.41 -2.12
N GLU A 44 -5.95 -17.37 -1.39
CA GLU A 44 -5.54 -18.68 -1.90
C GLU A 44 -6.72 -19.67 -2.01
N CYS A 45 -7.87 -19.37 -1.42
CA CYS A 45 -9.04 -20.23 -1.56
C CYS A 45 -9.70 -20.05 -2.92
N ALA A 46 -10.15 -21.10 -3.58
CA ALA A 46 -10.91 -21.02 -4.81
C ALA A 46 -12.27 -21.71 -4.64
N TRP A 47 -13.27 -21.26 -5.39
CA TRP A 47 -14.59 -21.84 -5.38
C TRP A 47 -14.89 -22.55 -6.71
N CYS A 48 -15.32 -23.81 -6.62
CA CYS A 48 -15.74 -24.57 -7.78
C CYS A 48 -17.20 -24.29 -8.15
N LEU A 49 -17.41 -23.85 -9.40
CA LEU A 49 -18.72 -23.57 -9.98
C LEU A 49 -19.37 -24.80 -10.63
N ASP A 50 -18.62 -25.88 -10.84
CA ASP A 50 -19.17 -27.07 -11.48
C ASP A 50 -20.29 -27.71 -10.66
N GLN A 51 -21.30 -28.18 -11.38
CA GLN A 51 -22.44 -28.88 -10.80
C GLN A 51 -22.15 -30.38 -10.60
N ASN A 52 -21.18 -30.93 -11.34
CA ASN A 52 -20.86 -32.35 -11.39
C ASN A 52 -19.82 -32.80 -10.35
N ILE A 53 -19.43 -31.92 -9.42
CA ILE A 53 -18.59 -32.32 -8.29
C ILE A 53 -19.43 -33.17 -7.33
N ILE A 54 -19.03 -34.43 -7.18
CA ILE A 54 -19.66 -35.39 -6.28
C ILE A 54 -18.68 -35.62 -5.12
N ASN A 55 -19.12 -35.32 -3.90
CA ASN A 55 -18.41 -35.59 -2.64
C ASN A 55 -17.10 -34.82 -2.38
N SER A 56 -16.87 -33.67 -3.03
CA SER A 56 -15.76 -32.77 -2.67
C SER A 56 -16.25 -31.39 -2.23
N ASN A 57 -15.51 -30.77 -1.31
CA ASN A 57 -15.77 -29.38 -0.91
C ASN A 57 -15.53 -28.47 -2.11
N ARG A 58 -16.52 -27.60 -2.39
CA ARG A 58 -16.42 -26.59 -3.46
C ARG A 58 -15.36 -25.54 -3.16
N CYS A 59 -15.09 -25.26 -1.88
CA CYS A 59 -14.01 -24.39 -1.45
C CYS A 59 -12.73 -25.19 -1.20
N PHE A 60 -11.64 -24.83 -1.87
CA PHE A 60 -10.36 -25.52 -1.77
C PHE A 60 -9.19 -24.53 -1.90
N ASP A 61 -8.03 -24.90 -1.39
CA ASP A 61 -6.80 -24.11 -1.55
C ASP A 61 -6.21 -24.37 -2.96
N ILE A 62 -6.13 -23.31 -3.77
CA ILE A 62 -5.65 -23.35 -5.16
C ILE A 62 -4.16 -23.68 -5.26
N MET A 63 -3.36 -23.32 -4.24
CA MET A 63 -1.92 -23.60 -4.20
C MET A 63 -1.68 -25.08 -3.92
N SER A 64 -2.47 -25.66 -3.02
CA SER A 64 -2.36 -27.07 -2.67
C SER A 64 -2.98 -28.00 -3.74
N ASN A 65 -4.05 -27.57 -4.40
CA ASN A 65 -4.82 -28.38 -5.34
C ASN A 65 -5.41 -27.52 -6.46
N PRO A 66 -4.65 -27.22 -7.52
CA PRO A 66 -4.99 -26.22 -8.53
C PRO A 66 -6.30 -26.48 -9.27
N ASN A 67 -6.66 -27.76 -9.43
CA ASN A 67 -7.85 -28.13 -10.20
C ASN A 67 -8.92 -28.77 -9.31
N ASN A 68 -8.58 -29.51 -8.26
CA ASN A 68 -9.57 -30.20 -7.40
C ASN A 68 -10.68 -30.98 -8.15
N GLY A 69 -10.41 -31.44 -9.38
CA GLY A 69 -11.42 -32.05 -10.25
C GLY A 69 -12.49 -31.08 -10.79
N CYS A 70 -12.27 -29.78 -10.67
CA CYS A 70 -13.10 -28.69 -11.14
C CYS A 70 -12.59 -28.15 -12.49
N LEU A 71 -13.48 -28.11 -13.48
CA LEU A 71 -13.32 -27.52 -14.80
C LEU A 71 -13.64 -26.01 -14.81
N LYS A 72 -14.56 -25.55 -13.95
CA LYS A 72 -14.96 -24.13 -13.83
C LYS A 72 -14.70 -23.58 -12.43
N ILE A 73 -13.64 -22.80 -12.30
CA ILE A 73 -13.22 -22.20 -11.04
C ILE A 73 -13.50 -20.69 -11.09
N GLU A 74 -14.11 -20.15 -10.04
CA GLU A 74 -14.21 -18.71 -9.85
C GLU A 74 -12.93 -18.20 -9.18
N LEU A 75 -12.18 -17.37 -9.90
CA LEU A 75 -11.00 -16.66 -9.40
C LEU A 75 -11.15 -15.19 -9.75
N THR A 76 -11.33 -14.34 -8.74
CA THR A 76 -11.19 -12.89 -8.95
C THR A 76 -9.72 -12.58 -9.20
N GLN A 77 -9.37 -12.27 -10.45
CA GLN A 77 -8.02 -11.86 -10.78
C GLN A 77 -7.78 -10.43 -10.27
N LYS A 78 -6.72 -10.24 -9.50
CA LYS A 78 -6.23 -8.92 -9.11
C LYS A 78 -5.94 -8.09 -10.36
N LYS A 79 -6.55 -6.90 -10.43
CA LYS A 79 -6.38 -5.96 -11.55
C LYS A 79 -6.07 -4.57 -11.01
N ILE A 80 -4.97 -3.98 -11.50
CA ILE A 80 -4.56 -2.61 -11.17
C ILE A 80 -4.57 -1.82 -12.47
N GLU A 81 -5.38 -0.77 -12.53
CA GLU A 81 -5.44 0.16 -13.65
C GLU A 81 -4.93 1.52 -13.18
N ILE A 82 -3.80 1.96 -13.74
CA ILE A 82 -3.17 3.24 -13.41
C ILE A 82 -3.53 4.23 -14.51
N TYR A 83 -4.17 5.33 -14.12
CA TYR A 83 -4.52 6.40 -15.05
C TYR A 83 -3.57 7.57 -14.83
N ASN A 84 -2.62 7.69 -15.74
CA ASN A 84 -1.80 8.89 -15.86
C ASN A 84 -2.56 9.87 -16.74
N GLU A 85 -3.16 10.89 -16.13
CA GLU A 85 -3.68 12.02 -16.90
C GLU A 85 -2.49 12.66 -17.65
N GLU A 86 -2.50 12.60 -18.98
CA GLU A 86 -1.57 13.31 -19.86
C GLU A 86 -1.87 14.81 -19.91
N GLU A 87 -2.15 15.45 -18.79
CA GLU A 87 -2.21 16.90 -18.79
C GLU A 87 -0.79 17.46 -18.76
N LYS A 88 -0.42 18.20 -19.80
CA LYS A 88 0.83 18.96 -19.92
C LYS A 88 0.88 20.17 -18.97
N THR A 89 0.31 20.08 -17.77
CA THR A 89 0.60 21.08 -16.75
C THR A 89 1.81 20.59 -15.98
N THR A 90 2.91 21.32 -16.12
CA THR A 90 4.22 21.10 -15.47
C THR A 90 4.17 21.23 -13.93
N LEU A 91 2.98 21.12 -13.34
CA LEU A 91 2.64 21.47 -11.96
C LEU A 91 2.26 20.26 -11.10
N TYR A 92 2.53 19.03 -11.54
CA TYR A 92 2.22 17.85 -10.74
C TYR A 92 3.32 17.53 -9.75
N HIS A 93 2.95 17.66 -8.47
CA HIS A 93 3.76 17.28 -7.34
C HIS A 93 3.77 15.77 -7.09
N THR A 94 2.78 15.02 -7.61
CA THR A 94 2.60 13.59 -7.35
C THR A 94 2.05 12.84 -8.57
N SER A 95 2.54 11.62 -8.82
CA SER A 95 2.08 10.72 -9.90
C SER A 95 2.07 9.26 -9.43
N PRO A 96 1.08 8.43 -9.81
CA PRO A 96 -0.09 8.77 -10.63
C PRO A 96 -1.12 9.59 -9.83
N LYS A 97 -2.03 10.29 -10.52
CA LYS A 97 -3.13 11.03 -9.86
C LYS A 97 -4.29 10.14 -9.49
N ILE A 98 -4.59 9.16 -10.34
CA ILE A 98 -5.76 8.30 -10.22
C ILE A 98 -5.30 6.84 -10.38
N ILE A 99 -5.71 5.99 -9.45
CA ILE A 99 -5.46 4.55 -9.46
C ILE A 99 -6.77 3.84 -9.19
N ASN A 100 -7.20 2.97 -10.12
CA ASN A 100 -8.32 2.06 -9.92
C ASN A 100 -7.76 0.67 -9.59
N ILE A 101 -8.14 0.13 -8.43
CA ILE A 101 -7.65 -1.17 -7.96
C ILE A 101 -8.84 -2.09 -7.73
N THR A 102 -8.83 -3.24 -8.38
CA THR A 102 -9.77 -4.35 -8.11
C THR A 102 -8.97 -5.52 -7.54
N PHE A 103 -9.32 -5.94 -6.33
CA PHE A 103 -8.66 -7.02 -5.63
C PHE A 103 -9.65 -7.74 -4.73
N ARG A 104 -9.30 -8.96 -4.34
CA ARG A 104 -10.11 -9.80 -3.47
C ARG A 104 -9.87 -9.45 -1.98
N PRO A 105 -10.87 -9.63 -1.10
CA PRO A 105 -10.65 -9.49 0.34
C PRO A 105 -9.46 -10.32 0.85
N GLY A 106 -8.58 -9.68 1.61
CA GLY A 106 -7.35 -10.30 2.13
C GLY A 106 -6.15 -10.25 1.19
N GLU A 107 -6.30 -9.82 -0.07
CA GLU A 107 -5.17 -9.60 -0.98
C GLU A 107 -4.44 -8.30 -0.68
N THR A 108 -3.11 -8.37 -0.73
CA THR A 108 -2.25 -7.18 -0.64
C THR A 108 -1.98 -6.63 -2.04
N VAL A 109 -2.14 -5.31 -2.19
CA VAL A 109 -1.79 -4.57 -3.41
C VAL A 109 -0.74 -3.53 -3.10
N ASN A 110 0.37 -3.59 -3.84
CA ASN A 110 1.43 -2.60 -3.78
C ASN A 110 1.38 -1.75 -5.04
N PHE A 111 1.45 -0.44 -4.88
CA PHE A 111 1.59 0.53 -5.96
C PHE A 111 2.55 1.63 -5.52
N ASN A 112 3.18 2.27 -6.49
CA ASN A 112 4.17 3.31 -6.22
C ASN A 112 3.56 4.68 -6.50
N ILE A 113 3.78 5.61 -5.59
CA ILE A 113 3.53 7.04 -5.81
C ILE A 113 4.89 7.72 -5.88
N THR A 114 5.07 8.53 -6.91
CA THR A 114 6.25 9.35 -7.14
C THR A 114 5.90 10.80 -6.88
N THR A 115 6.76 11.51 -6.17
CA THR A 115 6.55 12.94 -5.87
C THR A 115 7.71 13.77 -6.38
N LYS A 116 7.43 14.87 -7.07
CA LYS A 116 8.44 15.81 -7.54
C LYS A 116 8.22 17.16 -6.88
N PHE A 117 9.28 17.68 -6.25
CA PHE A 117 9.31 19.08 -5.87
C PHE A 117 9.59 19.92 -7.12
N ILE A 118 8.77 20.92 -7.36
CA ILE A 118 8.99 21.88 -8.43
C ILE A 118 9.76 23.07 -7.87
N GLU A 119 10.61 23.64 -8.70
CA GLU A 119 11.20 24.95 -8.46
C GLU A 119 10.11 26.02 -8.71
N ASN A 120 10.18 27.14 -7.99
CA ASN A 120 9.27 28.28 -8.17
C ASN A 120 7.79 28.02 -7.77
N ILE A 121 7.57 27.45 -6.59
CA ILE A 121 6.23 27.38 -5.97
C ILE A 121 5.79 28.80 -5.60
N PRO A 122 4.57 29.24 -5.99
CA PRO A 122 4.07 30.56 -5.62
C PRO A 122 3.94 30.66 -4.10
N LEU A 123 4.48 31.73 -3.51
CA LEU A 123 4.36 32.00 -2.08
C LEU A 123 3.38 33.15 -1.84
N ASP A 124 2.50 32.95 -0.84
CA ASP A 124 1.60 33.97 -0.32
C ASP A 124 2.14 34.48 1.02
N LEU A 125 2.52 35.76 1.07
CA LEU A 125 3.04 36.43 2.27
C LEU A 125 1.99 37.38 2.87
N TYR A 126 1.61 37.17 4.12
CA TYR A 126 0.72 38.07 4.87
C TYR A 126 1.50 38.76 5.99
N ILE A 127 1.56 40.09 5.94
CA ILE A 127 2.27 40.89 6.94
C ILE A 127 1.25 41.47 7.92
N LEU A 128 1.18 40.89 9.12
CA LEU A 128 0.38 41.43 10.21
C LEU A 128 1.21 42.46 10.97
N MET A 129 0.77 43.72 10.94
CA MET A 129 1.43 44.83 11.65
C MET A 129 0.61 45.24 12.86
N ASP A 130 1.30 45.48 13.99
CA ASP A 130 0.69 46.11 15.15
C ASP A 130 0.69 47.65 14.97
N PHE A 131 -0.49 48.26 15.08
CA PHE A 131 -0.68 49.71 15.00
C PHE A 131 -0.96 50.36 16.38
N SER A 132 -0.62 49.67 17.46
CA SER A 132 -0.73 50.18 18.82
C SER A 132 0.26 51.33 19.09
N LYS A 133 -0.01 52.10 20.16
CA LYS A 133 0.82 53.27 20.55
C LYS A 133 2.28 52.91 20.83
N THR A 134 2.57 51.66 21.19
CA THR A 134 3.92 51.18 21.47
C THR A 134 4.77 50.96 20.22
N MET A 135 4.18 51.01 19.02
CA MET A 135 4.87 50.85 17.72
C MET A 135 4.93 52.18 16.95
N GLU A 136 4.63 53.31 17.61
CA GLU A 136 4.54 54.62 16.97
C GLU A 136 5.90 55.09 16.41
N ASP A 137 6.98 54.87 17.14
CA ASP A 137 8.35 55.17 16.73
C ASP A 137 8.89 54.20 15.67
N ASP A 138 8.39 52.96 15.64
CA ASP A 138 8.76 51.93 14.67
C ASP A 138 7.95 51.97 13.36
N LEU A 139 6.81 52.68 13.34
CA LEU A 139 5.86 52.67 12.23
C LEU A 139 6.50 53.00 10.87
N GLU A 140 7.41 53.98 10.83
CA GLU A 140 8.08 54.37 9.59
C GLU A 140 9.09 53.30 9.11
N SER A 141 9.74 52.62 10.06
CA SER A 141 10.64 51.51 9.78
C SER A 141 9.87 50.29 9.27
N LEU A 142 8.69 49.99 9.86
CA LEU A 142 7.81 48.90 9.45
C LEU A 142 7.26 49.11 8.03
N LYS A 143 6.82 50.32 7.68
CA LYS A 143 6.40 50.65 6.31
C LYS A 143 7.54 50.44 5.32
N THR A 144 8.71 50.97 5.64
CA THR A 144 9.91 50.84 4.80
C THR A 144 10.27 49.38 4.57
N LEU A 145 10.25 48.56 5.63
CA LEU A 145 10.48 47.12 5.56
C LEU A 145 9.45 46.42 4.69
N ALA A 146 8.16 46.71 4.87
CA ALA A 146 7.09 46.09 4.09
C ALA A 146 7.23 46.39 2.59
N VAL A 147 7.59 47.63 2.22
CA VAL A 147 7.85 48.02 0.83
C VAL A 147 9.07 47.30 0.26
N HIS A 148 10.19 47.28 0.99
CA HIS A 148 11.40 46.60 0.53
C HIS A 148 11.19 45.09 0.37
N LEU A 149 10.57 44.45 1.35
CA LEU A 149 10.24 43.04 1.31
C LEU A 149 9.31 42.77 0.13
N GLY A 150 8.29 43.61 -0.08
CA GLY A 150 7.34 43.42 -1.16
C GLY A 150 7.97 43.53 -2.55
N ASN A 151 8.82 44.54 -2.75
CA ASN A 151 9.55 44.70 -4.02
C ASN A 151 10.48 43.51 -4.29
N ASN A 152 11.25 43.06 -3.29
CA ASN A 152 12.15 41.92 -3.46
C ASN A 152 11.40 40.60 -3.69
N PHE A 153 10.25 40.44 -3.04
CA PHE A 153 9.47 39.22 -3.06
C PHE A 153 8.62 39.07 -4.34
N LEU A 154 7.99 40.16 -4.81
CA LEU A 154 7.23 40.18 -6.07
C LEU A 154 8.14 40.10 -7.31
N ASN A 155 9.41 40.47 -7.17
CA ASN A 155 10.41 40.27 -8.24
C ASN A 155 10.73 38.78 -8.49
N SER A 156 10.31 37.88 -7.59
CA SER A 156 10.37 36.44 -7.77
C SER A 156 9.01 35.86 -8.22
N THR A 157 9.04 34.75 -8.95
CA THR A 157 7.92 34.22 -9.75
C THR A 157 6.59 34.07 -9.00
N ASN A 158 5.53 34.69 -9.54
CA ASN A 158 4.11 34.41 -9.23
C ASN A 158 3.70 34.50 -7.75
N ASN A 159 4.41 35.30 -6.96
CA ASN A 159 4.16 35.52 -5.54
C ASN A 159 3.05 36.54 -5.29
N ARG A 160 2.37 36.45 -4.13
CA ARG A 160 1.33 37.39 -3.71
C ARG A 160 1.60 37.92 -2.30
N ILE A 161 1.20 39.16 -2.07
CA ILE A 161 1.34 39.83 -0.77
C ILE A 161 -0.01 40.37 -0.35
N GLY A 162 -0.38 40.08 0.90
CA GLY A 162 -1.48 40.71 1.61
C GLY A 162 -0.97 41.57 2.78
N MET A 163 -1.73 42.62 3.08
CA MET A 163 -1.63 43.43 4.31
C MET A 163 -2.92 43.26 5.11
#